data_AF-A0A7V3XDP5-F1
#
_entry.id   AF-A0A7V3XDP5-F1
#
_cell.length_a   1.000
_cell.length_b   1.000
_cell.length_c   1.000
_cell.angle_alpha   90.00
_cell.angle_beta   90.00
_cell.angle_gamma   90.00
#
_symmetry.space_group_name_H-M   'P 1'
#
loop_
_entity.id
_entity.type
_entity.pdbx_description
1 polymer ?
#
loop_
_entity_poly.entity_id
_entity_poly.type
_entity_poly.pdbx_seq_one_letter_code
_entity_poly.pdbx_strand_id
1 'polypeptide(L)'
;MSEHFFRELTELKAKLIDLGRRVTTQLEDSISSLLTNDYALAQKVIERETEVDQQEIKIEEECLKIIALYQPVSRDLRLIAAILKANNDLERIADHAVNIAQIMLALHDNPIKNFPPHLGEMIQKVTEICHRGLQAFIDRRKRLKTFLEKIGL
;
A
#
# COMPACT_ATOMS: atom_id res chain seq x y z
N MET A 1 8.04 -2.85 -28.24
CA MET A 1 6.93 -3.26 -27.35
C MET A 1 5.66 -2.58 -27.79
N SER A 2 4.52 -3.26 -27.73
CA SER A 2 3.24 -2.78 -28.26
C SER A 2 2.62 -1.69 -27.37
N GLU A 3 1.76 -0.83 -27.94
CA GLU A 3 0.96 0.13 -27.15
C GLU A 3 0.14 -0.58 -26.05
N HIS A 4 -0.31 -1.80 -26.33
CA HIS A 4 -1.03 -2.63 -25.37
C HIS A 4 -0.21 -2.91 -24.10
N PHE A 5 1.06 -3.27 -24.24
CA PHE A 5 1.96 -3.51 -23.11
C PHE A 5 2.11 -2.27 -22.22
N PHE A 6 2.33 -1.10 -22.83
CA PHE A 6 2.49 0.14 -22.06
C PHE A 6 1.20 0.57 -21.36
N ARG A 7 0.04 0.29 -21.97
CA ARG A 7 -1.27 0.50 -21.36
C ARG A 7 -1.44 -0.40 -20.13
N GLU A 8 -1.25 -1.71 -20.27
CA GLU A 8 -1.37 -2.65 -19.14
C GLU A 8 -0.39 -2.32 -18.01
N LEU A 9 0.86 -1.95 -18.34
CA LEU A 9 1.83 -1.53 -17.33
C LEU A 9 1.45 -0.20 -16.63
N THR A 10 0.69 0.67 -17.30
CA THR A 10 0.18 1.91 -16.71
C THR A 10 -1.00 1.62 -15.79
N GLU A 11 -1.91 0.74 -16.21
CA GLU A 11 -3.05 0.28 -15.41
C GLU A 11 -2.59 -0.46 -14.15
N LEU A 12 -1.61 -1.36 -14.27
CA LEU A 12 -1.04 -2.09 -13.15
C LEU A 12 -0.44 -1.15 -12.09
N LYS A 13 0.27 -0.10 -12.52
CA LYS A 13 0.77 0.93 -11.59
C LYS A 13 -0.37 1.68 -10.90
N ALA A 14 -1.42 2.02 -11.63
CA ALA A 14 -2.56 2.73 -11.06
C ALA A 14 -3.25 1.87 -9.99
N LYS A 15 -3.39 0.55 -10.22
CA LYS A 15 -3.93 -0.41 -9.24
C LYS A 15 -3.07 -0.49 -7.99
N LEU A 16 -1.75 -0.62 -8.13
CA LEU A 16 -0.86 -0.62 -6.95
C LEU A 16 -0.95 0.70 -6.16
N ILE A 17 -1.06 1.84 -6.85
CA ILE A 17 -1.24 3.14 -6.18
C ILE A 17 -2.57 3.20 -5.43
N ASP A 18 -3.65 2.67 -6.01
CA ASP A 18 -4.97 2.60 -5.36
C ASP A 18 -4.93 1.71 -4.12
N LEU A 19 -4.35 0.51 -4.24
CA LEU A 19 -4.13 -0.40 -3.12
C LEU A 19 -3.34 0.29 -2.00
N GLY A 20 -2.23 0.94 -2.35
CA GLY A 20 -1.40 1.65 -1.37
C GLY A 20 -2.14 2.75 -0.62
N ARG A 21 -3.06 3.47 -1.28
CA ARG A 21 -3.92 4.46 -0.61
C ARG A 21 -4.87 3.79 0.38
N ARG A 22 -5.55 2.71 -0.05
CA ARG A 22 -6.49 1.95 0.78
C ARG A 22 -5.83 1.40 2.03
N VAL A 23 -4.68 0.73 1.87
CA VAL A 23 -3.89 0.19 2.98
C VAL A 23 -3.44 1.29 3.93
N THR A 24 -3.01 2.45 3.41
CA THR A 24 -2.61 3.58 4.26
C THR A 24 -3.80 4.11 5.07
N THR A 25 -4.97 4.26 4.45
CA THR A 25 -6.21 4.65 5.16
C THR A 25 -6.63 3.61 6.18
N GLN A 26 -6.52 2.32 5.87
CA GLN A 26 -6.86 1.24 6.79
C GLN A 26 -5.94 1.23 8.02
N LEU A 27 -4.65 1.49 7.83
CA LEU A 27 -3.70 1.67 8.92
C LEU A 27 -4.07 2.88 9.79
N GLU A 28 -4.36 4.03 9.18
CA GLU A 28 -4.80 5.24 9.91
C GLU A 28 -6.10 5.00 10.69
N ASP A 29 -7.10 4.35 10.08
CA ASP A 29 -8.37 3.99 10.72
C ASP A 29 -8.14 3.00 11.88
N SER A 30 -7.27 2.01 11.73
CA SER A 30 -6.94 1.05 12.79
C SER A 30 -6.32 1.75 14.01
N ILE A 31 -5.39 2.67 13.77
CA ILE A 31 -4.74 3.46 14.81
C ILE A 31 -5.74 4.41 15.47
N SER A 32 -6.56 5.09 14.68
CA SER A 32 -7.60 5.99 15.17
C SER A 32 -8.60 5.25 16.06
N SER A 33 -9.01 4.04 15.65
CA SER A 33 -9.90 3.19 16.43
C SER A 33 -9.30 2.83 17.80
N LEU A 34 -8.00 2.51 17.82
CA LEU A 34 -7.28 2.18 19.05
C LEU A 34 -7.20 3.39 20.00
N LEU A 35 -6.84 4.55 19.48
CA LEU A 35 -6.64 5.76 20.30
C LEU A 35 -7.95 6.34 20.85
N THR A 36 -9.05 6.19 20.11
CA THR A 36 -10.35 6.76 20.47
C THR A 36 -11.30 5.75 21.12
N ASN A 37 -10.88 4.49 21.26
CA ASN A 37 -11.73 3.37 21.64
C ASN A 37 -12.97 3.21 20.73
N ASP A 38 -12.82 3.43 19.42
CA ASP A 38 -13.90 3.31 18.45
C ASP A 38 -13.98 1.87 17.90
N TYR A 39 -14.74 1.03 18.60
CA TYR A 39 -14.98 -0.37 18.21
C TYR A 39 -15.66 -0.51 16.85
N ALA A 40 -16.52 0.44 16.46
CA ALA A 40 -17.21 0.39 15.18
C ALA A 40 -16.23 0.64 14.02
N LEU A 41 -15.27 1.54 14.21
CA LEU A 41 -14.20 1.76 13.24
C LEU A 41 -13.26 0.56 13.15
N ALA A 42 -12.90 -0.06 14.29
CA ALA A 42 -12.10 -1.28 14.30
C ALA A 42 -12.79 -2.42 13.51
N GLN A 43 -14.10 -2.61 13.70
CA GLN A 43 -14.86 -3.60 12.96
C GLN A 43 -14.86 -3.33 11.45
N LYS A 44 -15.01 -2.06 11.03
CA LYS A 44 -14.92 -1.67 9.61
C LYS A 44 -13.56 -1.95 9.00
N VAL A 45 -12.48 -1.79 9.77
CA VAL A 45 -11.11 -2.11 9.30
C VAL A 45 -11.01 -3.60 8.96
N ILE A 46 -11.55 -4.48 9.81
CA ILE A 46 -11.53 -5.93 9.59
C ILE A 46 -12.40 -6.31 8.37
N GLU A 47 -13.58 -5.70 8.23
CA GLU A 47 -14.49 -5.98 7.11
C GLU A 47 -13.92 -5.59 5.74
N ARG A 48 -13.08 -4.55 5.70
CA ARG A 48 -12.46 -4.09 4.45
C ARG A 48 -11.30 -4.96 3.98
N GLU A 49 -10.77 -5.84 4.83
CA GLU A 49 -9.57 -6.63 4.50
C GLU A 49 -9.76 -7.50 3.26
N THR A 50 -10.93 -8.13 3.14
CA THR A 50 -11.25 -8.96 1.99
C THR A 50 -11.15 -8.21 0.66
N GLU A 51 -11.42 -6.90 0.64
CA GLU A 51 -11.26 -6.09 -0.58
C GLU A 51 -9.78 -5.87 -0.92
N VAL A 52 -8.94 -5.65 0.11
CA VAL A 52 -7.49 -5.45 -0.03
C VAL A 52 -6.83 -6.72 -0.52
N ASP A 53 -7.14 -7.87 0.09
CA ASP A 53 -6.66 -9.20 -0.33
C ASP A 53 -7.00 -9.48 -1.80
N GLN A 54 -8.25 -9.21 -2.20
CA GLN A 54 -8.66 -9.43 -3.58
C GLN A 54 -7.95 -8.51 -4.57
N GLN A 55 -7.60 -7.29 -4.16
CA GLN A 55 -6.84 -6.37 -5.00
C GLN A 55 -5.37 -6.78 -5.11
N GLU A 56 -4.77 -7.24 -4.01
CA GLU A 56 -3.43 -7.81 -3.96
C GLU A 56 -3.30 -8.96 -4.96
N ILE A 57 -4.17 -9.97 -4.88
CA ILE A 57 -4.14 -11.15 -5.75
C ILE A 57 -4.25 -10.73 -7.22
N LYS A 58 -5.17 -9.82 -7.54
CA LYS A 58 -5.34 -9.32 -8.92
C LYS A 58 -4.10 -8.62 -9.45
N ILE A 59 -3.41 -7.84 -8.62
CA ILE A 59 -2.15 -7.18 -9.03
C ILE A 59 -1.05 -8.21 -9.28
N GLU A 60 -0.96 -9.26 -8.44
CA GLU A 60 -0.01 -10.35 -8.66
C GLU A 60 -0.31 -11.10 -9.96
N GLU A 61 -1.56 -11.51 -10.19
CA GLU A 61 -2.00 -12.18 -11.41
C GLU A 61 -1.69 -11.36 -12.67
N GLU A 62 -1.92 -10.04 -12.62
CA GLU A 62 -1.62 -9.15 -13.74
C GLU A 62 -0.12 -9.01 -14.00
N CYS A 63 0.71 -8.99 -12.94
CA CYS A 63 2.17 -9.02 -13.10
C CYS A 63 2.61 -10.27 -13.83
N LEU A 64 2.12 -11.44 -13.39
CA LEU A 64 2.46 -12.74 -13.99
C LEU A 64 1.97 -12.84 -15.43
N LYS A 65 0.76 -12.35 -15.71
CA LYS A 65 0.20 -12.26 -17.07
C LYS A 65 1.08 -11.42 -17.99
N ILE A 66 1.50 -10.23 -17.56
CA ILE A 66 2.35 -9.34 -18.37
C ILE A 66 3.71 -10.01 -18.65
N ILE A 67 4.31 -10.66 -17.64
CA ILE A 67 5.57 -11.39 -17.81
C ILE A 67 5.43 -12.50 -18.85
N ALA A 68 4.37 -13.31 -18.74
CA ALA A 68 4.12 -14.44 -19.62
C ALA A 68 3.85 -14.01 -21.07
N LEU A 69 3.04 -12.95 -21.27
CA LEU A 69 2.62 -12.50 -22.60
C LEU A 69 3.70 -11.73 -23.35
N TYR A 70 4.47 -10.88 -22.66
CA TYR A 70 5.38 -9.92 -23.32
C TYR A 70 6.86 -10.21 -23.12
N GLN A 71 7.21 -11.11 -22.19
CA GLN A 71 8.60 -11.47 -21.87
C GLN A 71 9.50 -10.23 -21.69
N PRO A 72 9.10 -9.26 -20.84
CA PRO A 72 9.83 -8.00 -20.69
C PRO A 72 11.23 -8.27 -20.13
N VAL A 73 12.18 -7.41 -20.50
CA VAL A 73 13.59 -7.52 -20.08
C VAL A 73 14.08 -6.24 -19.41
N SER A 74 15.20 -6.36 -18.69
CA SER A 74 15.94 -5.22 -18.11
C SER A 74 15.07 -4.26 -17.28
N ARG A 75 14.74 -3.09 -17.82
CA ARG A 75 14.06 -2.02 -17.08
C ARG A 75 12.62 -2.36 -16.75
N ASP A 76 11.91 -2.98 -17.69
CA ASP A 76 10.48 -3.26 -17.53
C ASP A 76 10.26 -4.46 -16.60
N LEU A 77 11.09 -5.49 -16.72
CA LEU A 77 11.06 -6.60 -15.77
C LEU A 77 11.38 -6.15 -14.34
N ARG A 78 12.38 -5.27 -14.15
CA ARG A 78 12.70 -4.69 -12.84
C ARG A 78 11.55 -3.86 -12.27
N LEU A 79 10.77 -3.22 -13.13
CA LEU A 79 9.60 -2.45 -12.70
C LEU A 79 8.47 -3.39 -12.25
N ILE A 80 8.17 -4.44 -13.00
CA ILE A 80 7.16 -5.43 -12.63
C ILE A 80 7.56 -6.15 -11.34
N ALA A 81 8.83 -6.55 -11.21
CA ALA A 81 9.34 -7.15 -9.98
C ALA A 81 9.25 -6.21 -8.76
N ALA A 82 9.44 -4.89 -8.98
CA ALA A 82 9.25 -3.91 -7.91
C ALA A 82 7.77 -3.75 -7.53
N ILE A 83 6.84 -3.86 -8.50
CA ILE A 83 5.39 -3.86 -8.25
C ILE A 83 5.02 -5.08 -7.39
N LEU A 84 5.46 -6.29 -7.77
CA LEU A 84 5.20 -7.52 -7.00
C LEU A 84 5.66 -7.41 -5.54
N LYS A 85 6.89 -6.92 -5.33
CA LYS A 85 7.41 -6.76 -3.96
C LYS A 85 6.64 -5.73 -3.16
N ALA A 86 6.32 -4.59 -3.78
CA ALA A 86 5.53 -3.57 -3.11
C ALA A 86 4.09 -4.04 -2.82
N ASN A 87 3.51 -4.88 -3.69
CA ASN A 87 2.18 -5.48 -3.48
C ASN A 87 2.18 -6.32 -2.20
N ASN A 88 3.17 -7.19 -2.05
CA ASN A 88 3.32 -8.00 -0.85
C ASN A 88 3.61 -7.15 0.40
N ASP A 89 4.45 -6.12 0.30
CA ASP A 89 4.69 -5.21 1.43
C ASP A 89 3.42 -4.46 1.85
N LEU A 90 2.52 -4.13 0.90
CA LEU A 90 1.24 -3.47 1.19
C LEU A 90 0.25 -4.41 1.90
N GLU A 91 0.15 -5.66 1.46
CA GLU A 91 -0.68 -6.67 2.13
C GLU A 91 -0.25 -6.88 3.58
N ARG A 92 1.05 -7.00 3.82
CA ARG A 92 1.57 -7.13 5.20
C ARG A 92 1.23 -5.93 6.09
N ILE A 93 1.17 -4.72 5.51
CA ILE A 93 0.75 -3.52 6.25
C ILE A 93 -0.76 -3.59 6.57
N ALA A 94 -1.58 -4.06 5.63
CA ALA A 94 -3.01 -4.25 5.83
C ALA A 94 -3.30 -5.28 6.94
N ASP A 95 -2.61 -6.42 6.89
CA ASP A 95 -2.60 -7.45 7.93
C ASP A 95 -2.27 -6.87 9.30
N HIS A 96 -1.24 -6.02 9.39
CA HIS A 96 -0.89 -5.36 10.65
C HIS A 96 -1.97 -4.38 11.12
N ALA A 97 -2.64 -3.67 10.21
CA ALA A 97 -3.77 -2.80 10.55
C ALA A 97 -4.97 -3.61 11.08
N VAL A 98 -5.27 -4.76 10.48
CA VAL A 98 -6.30 -5.70 10.97
C VAL A 98 -5.95 -6.21 12.36
N ASN A 99 -4.70 -6.61 12.59
CA ASN A 99 -4.25 -7.06 13.90
C ASN A 99 -4.43 -5.96 14.98
N ILE A 100 -4.13 -4.70 14.66
CA ILE A 100 -4.37 -3.57 15.57
C ILE A 100 -5.87 -3.43 15.87
N ALA A 101 -6.73 -3.52 14.86
CA ALA A 101 -8.18 -3.45 15.04
C ALA A 101 -8.73 -4.63 15.88
N GLN A 102 -8.22 -5.85 15.67
CA GLN A 102 -8.57 -7.02 16.48
C GLN A 102 -8.16 -6.84 17.94
N ILE A 103 -6.97 -6.27 18.21
CA ILE A 103 -6.55 -5.92 19.58
C ILE A 103 -7.54 -4.92 20.19
N MET A 104 -7.95 -3.89 19.45
CA MET A 104 -8.94 -2.92 19.93
C MET A 104 -10.26 -3.60 20.32
N LEU A 105 -10.80 -4.49 19.49
CA LEU A 105 -12.03 -5.24 19.80
C LEU A 105 -11.86 -6.16 21.02
N ALA A 106 -10.72 -6.82 21.18
CA ALA A 106 -10.45 -7.69 22.32
C ALA A 106 -10.37 -6.93 23.65
N LEU A 107 -10.10 -5.62 23.62
CA LEU A 107 -9.99 -4.77 24.79
C LEU A 107 -11.31 -4.11 25.21
N HIS A 108 -12.44 -4.51 24.63
CA HIS A 108 -13.77 -3.92 24.89
C HIS A 108 -14.10 -3.75 26.38
N ASP A 109 -13.84 -4.78 27.17
CA ASP A 109 -14.16 -4.76 28.60
C ASP A 109 -13.06 -4.11 29.46
N ASN A 110 -11.88 -3.87 28.89
CA ASN A 110 -10.71 -3.32 29.56
C ASN A 110 -9.97 -2.31 28.66
N PRO A 111 -10.55 -1.12 28.42
CA PRO A 111 -9.98 -0.14 27.50
C PRO A 111 -8.62 0.38 28.00
N ILE A 112 -7.72 0.69 27.07
CA ILE A 112 -6.40 1.23 27.38
C ILE A 112 -6.57 2.64 27.93
N LYS A 113 -6.19 2.82 29.20
CA LYS A 113 -6.27 4.12 29.88
C LYS A 113 -5.04 5.00 29.62
N ASN A 114 -3.88 4.38 29.48
CA ASN A 114 -2.60 5.07 29.31
C ASN A 114 -1.79 4.37 28.23
N PHE A 115 -1.53 5.08 27.13
CA PHE A 115 -0.60 4.64 26.11
C PHE A 115 0.85 4.98 26.50
N PRO A 116 1.85 4.21 26.05
CA PRO A 116 3.25 4.57 26.21
C PRO A 116 3.55 5.97 25.64
N PRO A 117 4.43 6.76 26.29
CA PRO A 117 4.63 8.18 25.95
C PRO A 117 5.11 8.42 24.50
N HIS A 118 5.80 7.45 23.89
CA HIS A 118 6.33 7.57 22.54
C HIS A 118 5.43 6.96 21.45
N LEU A 119 4.26 6.41 21.81
CA LEU A 119 3.39 5.76 20.83
C LEU A 119 2.92 6.73 19.73
N GLY A 120 2.57 7.97 20.11
CA GLY A 120 2.13 8.99 19.15
C GLY A 120 3.21 9.37 18.14
N GLU A 121 4.47 9.51 18.57
CA GLU A 121 5.61 9.79 17.68
C GLU A 121 5.87 8.60 16.73
N MET A 122 5.76 7.37 17.23
CA MET A 122 5.91 6.17 16.43
C MET A 122 4.83 6.09 15.33
N ILE A 123 3.57 6.33 15.70
CA ILE A 123 2.43 6.39 14.77
C ILE A 123 2.70 7.40 13.66
N GLN A 124 3.05 8.64 14.02
CA GLN A 124 3.32 9.70 13.04
C GLN A 124 4.41 9.30 12.05
N LYS A 125 5.51 8.73 12.55
CA LYS A 125 6.63 8.28 11.71
C LYS A 125 6.24 7.13 10.78
N VAL A 126 5.49 6.15 11.28
CA VAL A 126 5.04 4.99 10.48
C VAL A 126 4.11 5.46 9.36
N THR A 127 3.14 6.32 9.67
CA THR A 127 2.23 6.90 8.68
C THR A 127 3.01 7.73 7.65
N GLU A 128 3.98 8.55 8.07
CA GLU A 128 4.85 9.30 7.15
C GLU A 128 5.63 8.38 6.21
N ILE A 129 6.21 7.29 6.73
CA ILE A 129 6.97 6.32 5.93
C ILE A 129 6.07 5.67 4.86
N CYS A 130 4.83 5.30 5.21
CA CYS A 130 3.87 4.73 4.27
C CYS A 130 3.54 5.72 3.14
N HIS A 131 3.17 6.96 3.48
CA HIS A 131 2.87 8.02 2.51
C HIS A 131 4.06 8.31 1.61
N ARG A 132 5.27 8.39 2.17
CA ARG A 132 6.50 8.64 1.41
C ARG A 132 6.86 7.49 0.48
N GLY A 133 6.66 6.24 0.93
CA GLY A 133 6.86 5.05 0.10
C GLY A 133 5.96 5.08 -1.13
N LEU A 134 4.67 5.34 -0.93
CA LEU A 134 3.70 5.46 -2.01
C LEU A 134 4.02 6.64 -2.94
N GLN A 135 4.35 7.80 -2.39
CA GLN A 135 4.71 8.99 -3.15
C GLN A 135 5.96 8.76 -4.01
N ALA A 136 6.97 8.06 -3.49
CA ALA A 136 8.17 7.70 -4.25
C ALA A 136 7.83 6.79 -5.46
N PHE A 137 6.82 5.94 -5.32
CA PHE A 137 6.34 5.10 -6.41
C PHE A 137 5.62 5.91 -7.50
N ILE A 138 4.80 6.89 -7.10
CA ILE A 138 4.12 7.85 -8.00
C ILE A 138 5.15 8.71 -8.74
N ASP A 139 6.13 9.25 -8.02
CA ASP A 139 7.09 10.22 -8.53
C ASP A 139 8.23 9.60 -9.37
N ARG A 140 8.30 8.28 -9.50
CA ARG A 140 9.33 7.60 -10.29
C ARG A 140 9.37 8.06 -11.76
N ARG A 141 8.29 8.71 -12.26
CA ARG A 141 8.27 9.40 -13.57
C ARG A 141 8.88 10.81 -13.56
N LYS A 142 8.78 11.57 -12.46
CA LYS A 142 9.26 12.96 -12.39
C LYS A 142 10.77 13.05 -12.47
N ARG A 143 11.52 12.20 -11.77
CA ARG A 143 13.01 12.24 -11.82
C ARG A 143 13.57 11.98 -13.21
N LEU A 144 12.94 11.12 -14.01
CA LEU A 144 13.37 10.87 -15.38
C LEU A 144 13.04 12.07 -16.28
N LYS A 145 11.83 12.64 -16.15
CA LYS A 145 11.42 13.80 -16.93
C LYS A 145 12.28 15.03 -16.61
N THR A 146 12.52 15.32 -15.34
CA THR A 146 13.40 16.41 -14.89
C THR A 146 14.86 16.17 -15.27
N PHE A 147 15.31 14.91 -15.34
CA PHE A 147 16.65 14.58 -15.82
C PHE A 147 16.78 14.78 -17.33
N LEU A 148 15.78 14.38 -18.12
CA LEU A 148 15.71 14.60 -19.57
C LEU A 148 15.62 16.10 -19.91
N GLU A 149 14.74 16.84 -19.23
CA GLU A 149 14.63 18.30 -19.34
C GLU A 149 15.94 19.01 -18.96
N LYS A 150 16.71 18.51 -17.98
CA LYS A 150 18.02 19.06 -17.59
C LYS A 150 19.14 18.79 -18.59
N ILE A 151 19.02 17.77 -19.43
CA ILE A 151 20.01 17.43 -20.47
C ILE A 151 19.55 17.82 -21.89
N GLY A 152 18.43 18.54 -22.00
CA GLY A 152 17.92 19.07 -23.27
C GLY A 152 17.33 18.02 -24.21
N LEU A 153 16.80 16.91 -23.66
CA LEU A 153 16.10 15.84 -24.40
C LEU A 153 14.63 15.73 -23.99
#